data_AF-A0A932J4V2-F1
#
_entry.id   AF-A0A932J4V2-F1
#
_cell.length_a   1.000
_cell.length_b   1.000
_cell.length_c   1.000
_cell.angle_alpha   90.00
_cell.angle_beta   90.00
_cell.angle_gamma   90.00
#
_symmetry.space_group_name_H-M   'P 1'
#
loop_
_entity.id
_entity.type
_entity.pdbx_description
1 polymer ?
#
loop_
_entity_poly.entity_id
_entity_poly.type
_entity_poly.pdbx_seq_one_letter_code
_entity_poly.pdbx_strand_id
1 'polypeptide(L)'
;MLNNKSILITGGTGSFGKQFVKTIFARYKPKKVIIYSRDELKQYEMAQTFNAPEMRYFIGDVRDQPRLIQAMDGVDVVIHAAALKHV
;
A
#
# COMPACT_ATOMS: atom_id res chain seq x y z
N MET A 1 6.24 16.34 -4.45
CA MET A 1 6.76 15.47 -3.37
C MET A 1 6.61 13.97 -3.69
N LEU A 2 5.44 13.47 -4.12
CA LEU A 2 5.24 12.03 -4.40
C LEU A 2 5.27 11.64 -5.90
N ASN A 3 5.51 12.59 -6.80
CA ASN A 3 5.64 12.30 -8.22
C ASN A 3 6.87 11.43 -8.50
N ASN A 4 6.71 10.44 -9.39
CA ASN A 4 7.75 9.50 -9.80
C ASN A 4 8.38 8.71 -8.63
N LYS A 5 7.68 8.58 -7.50
CA LYS A 5 8.14 7.79 -6.34
C LYS A 5 7.50 6.40 -6.29
N SER A 6 8.26 5.42 -5.81
CA SER A 6 7.76 4.11 -5.38
C SER A 6 7.29 4.20 -3.92
N ILE A 7 6.02 3.93 -3.67
CA ILE A 7 5.39 4.13 -2.35
C ILE A 7 4.90 2.79 -1.83
N LEU A 8 5.25 2.44 -0.59
CA LEU A 8 4.73 1.27 0.12
C LEU A 8 3.74 1.72 1.21
N ILE A 9 2.56 1.11 1.27
CA ILE A 9 1.55 1.38 2.28
C ILE A 9 1.28 0.09 3.06
N THR A 10 1.76 0.01 4.31
CA THR A 10 1.39 -1.11 5.20
C THR A 10 -0.01 -0.88 5.76
N GLY A 11 -0.80 -1.95 5.87
CA GLY A 11 -2.21 -1.82 6.27
C GLY A 11 -3.04 -1.07 5.24
N GLY A 12 -2.60 -1.03 3.98
CA GLY A 12 -3.18 -0.19 2.93
C GLY A 12 -4.63 -0.52 2.55
N THR A 13 -5.12 -1.72 2.91
CA THR A 13 -6.53 -2.12 2.73
C THR A 13 -7.48 -1.53 3.78
N GLY A 14 -6.96 -0.90 4.84
CA GLY A 14 -7.75 -0.18 5.84
C GLY A 14 -8.35 1.13 5.31
N SER A 15 -9.24 1.75 6.09
CA SER A 15 -9.91 3.01 5.71
C SER A 15 -8.94 4.14 5.39
N PHE A 16 -7.90 4.32 6.21
CA PHE A 16 -6.85 5.30 5.95
C PHE A 16 -6.12 5.01 4.64
N GLY A 17 -5.68 3.77 4.41
CA GLY A 17 -4.96 3.38 3.21
C GLY A 17 -5.77 3.61 1.93
N LYS A 18 -7.05 3.21 1.92
CA LYS A 18 -7.97 3.46 0.78
C LYS A 18 -8.12 4.96 0.48
N GLN A 19 -8.30 5.80 1.51
CA GLN A 19 -8.42 7.25 1.31
C GLN A 19 -7.09 7.89 0.88
N PHE A 20 -5.97 7.40 1.39
CA PHE A 20 -4.65 7.88 1.03
C PHE A 20 -4.33 7.55 -0.44
N VAL A 21 -4.65 6.34 -0.92
CA VAL A 21 -4.52 5.97 -2.33
C VAL A 21 -5.34 6.90 -3.23
N LYS A 22 -6.62 7.16 -2.90
CA LYS A 22 -7.44 8.16 -3.63
C LYS A 22 -6.74 9.51 -3.70
N THR A 23 -6.18 9.96 -2.58
CA THR A 23 -5.50 11.26 -2.48
C THR A 23 -4.21 11.30 -3.31
N ILE A 24 -3.44 10.21 -3.32
CA ILE A 24 -2.22 10.10 -4.15
C ILE A 24 -2.59 10.28 -5.61
N PHE A 25 -3.52 9.50 -6.14
CA PHE A 25 -3.88 9.54 -7.56
C PHE A 25 -4.62 10.82 -7.96
N ALA A 26 -5.28 11.50 -7.02
CA ALA A 26 -5.90 12.79 -7.30
C ALA A 26 -4.90 13.95 -7.40
N ARG A 27 -3.74 13.85 -6.72
CA ARG A 27 -2.81 14.99 -6.54
C ARG A 27 -1.41 14.76 -7.13
N TYR A 28 -1.04 13.52 -7.42
CA TYR A 28 0.31 13.14 -7.80
C TYR A 28 0.31 12.08 -8.91
N LYS A 29 1.47 11.89 -9.54
CA LYS A 29 1.76 10.84 -10.51
C LYS A 29 2.85 9.92 -9.96
N PRO A 30 2.52 8.95 -9.09
CA PRO A 30 3.50 8.04 -8.52
C PRO A 30 4.09 7.12 -9.59
N LYS A 31 5.30 6.58 -9.35
CA LYS A 31 5.88 5.54 -10.21
C LYS A 31 5.25 4.17 -9.92
N LYS A 32 5.00 3.90 -8.63
CA LYS A 32 4.50 2.62 -8.14
C LYS A 32 3.83 2.83 -6.78
N VAL A 33 2.68 2.23 -6.54
CA VAL A 33 2.01 2.20 -5.23
C VAL A 33 1.78 0.75 -4.82
N ILE A 34 2.44 0.32 -3.74
CA ILE A 34 2.41 -1.05 -3.22
C ILE A 34 1.50 -1.09 -2.00
N ILE A 35 0.42 -1.87 -2.08
CA ILE A 35 -0.45 -2.16 -0.95
C ILE A 35 0.06 -3.43 -0.26
N TYR A 36 0.46 -3.29 1.00
CA TYR A 36 0.98 -4.39 1.81
C TYR A 36 0.02 -4.72 2.95
N SER A 37 -0.59 -5.90 2.89
CA SER A 37 -1.50 -6.40 3.93
C SER A 37 -1.64 -7.92 3.87
N ARG A 38 -2.27 -8.51 4.89
CA ARG A 38 -2.48 -9.96 5.01
C ARG A 38 -3.76 -10.48 4.36
N ASP A 39 -4.78 -9.64 4.29
CA ASP A 39 -6.14 -10.03 3.89
C ASP A 39 -6.27 -9.99 2.36
N GLU A 40 -6.28 -11.17 1.75
CA GLU A 40 -6.38 -11.37 0.29
C GLU A 40 -7.70 -10.86 -0.27
N LEU A 41 -8.82 -11.11 0.41
CA LEU A 41 -10.14 -10.67 -0.02
C LEU A 41 -10.21 -9.13 -0.08
N LYS A 42 -9.73 -8.46 0.96
CA LYS A 42 -9.71 -6.98 0.96
C LYS A 42 -8.78 -6.40 -0.09
N GLN A 43 -7.67 -7.07 -0.42
CA GLN A 43 -6.81 -6.65 -1.54
C GLN A 43 -7.51 -6.83 -2.87
N TYR A 44 -8.19 -7.98 -3.07
CA TYR A 44 -8.96 -8.25 -4.27
C TYR A 44 -10.06 -7.19 -4.49
N GLU A 45 -10.88 -6.91 -3.47
CA GLU A 45 -11.90 -5.86 -3.52
C GLU A 45 -11.31 -4.48 -3.82
N MET A 46 -10.18 -4.16 -3.20
CA MET A 46 -9.46 -2.92 -3.44
C MET A 46 -8.95 -2.83 -4.89
N ALA A 47 -8.46 -3.93 -5.45
CA ALA A 47 -7.99 -4.02 -6.83
C ALA A 47 -9.11 -3.83 -7.85
N GLN A 48 -10.34 -4.24 -7.54
CA GLN A 48 -11.51 -3.93 -8.38
C GLN A 48 -11.80 -2.42 -8.43
N THR A 49 -11.49 -1.69 -7.35
CA THR A 49 -11.73 -0.24 -7.26
C THR A 49 -10.54 0.58 -7.75
N PHE A 50 -9.31 0.14 -7.47
CA PHE A 50 -8.06 0.80 -7.83
C PHE A 50 -7.21 -0.15 -8.69
N ASN A 51 -7.42 -0.06 -10.00
CA ASN A 51 -6.81 -0.92 -11.01
C ASN A 51 -5.78 -0.19 -11.90
N ALA A 52 -5.25 0.95 -11.44
CA ALA A 52 -4.27 1.72 -12.18
C ALA A 52 -2.97 0.91 -12.42
N PRO A 53 -2.27 1.10 -13.55
CA PRO A 53 -1.07 0.32 -13.90
C PRO A 53 0.09 0.48 -12.90
N GLU A 54 0.09 1.54 -12.09
CA GLU A 54 1.06 1.80 -11.03
C GLU A 54 0.77 1.00 -9.74
N MET A 55 -0.43 0.41 -9.60
CA MET A 55 -0.82 -0.33 -8.40
C MET A 55 -0.19 -1.72 -8.35
N ARG A 56 0.31 -2.08 -7.18
CA ARG A 56 0.80 -3.43 -6.86
C ARG A 56 0.19 -3.87 -5.54
N TYR A 57 -0.21 -5.14 -5.47
CA TYR A 57 -0.78 -5.76 -4.29
C TYR A 57 0.17 -6.84 -3.81
N PHE A 58 0.63 -6.73 -2.57
CA PHE A 58 1.63 -7.61 -2.00
C PHE A 58 1.10 -8.18 -0.69
N ILE A 59 1.00 -9.51 -0.63
CA ILE A 59 0.57 -10.22 0.59
C ILE A 59 1.75 -10.37 1.55
N GLY A 60 1.56 -9.90 2.79
CA GLY A 60 2.53 -10.04 3.86
C GLY A 60 2.06 -9.48 5.21
N ASP A 61 2.82 -9.83 6.26
CA ASP A 61 2.61 -9.38 7.63
C ASP A 61 3.78 -8.48 8.05
N VAL A 62 3.50 -7.32 8.66
CA VAL A 62 4.55 -6.41 9.16
C VAL A 62 5.40 -7.02 10.28
N ARG A 63 4.91 -8.12 10.88
CA ARG A 63 5.63 -8.91 11.88
C ARG A 63 6.61 -9.92 11.26
N ASP A 64 6.53 -10.16 9.95
CA ASP A 64 7.45 -11.00 9.19
C ASP A 64 8.54 -10.10 8.57
N GLN A 65 9.67 -9.99 9.26
CA GLN A 65 10.78 -9.13 8.85
C GLN A 65 11.34 -9.48 7.45
N PRO A 66 11.69 -10.75 7.14
CA PRO A 66 12.13 -11.11 5.80
C PRO A 66 11.15 -10.71 4.70
N ARG A 67 9.84 -10.92 4.92
CA ARG A 67 8.81 -10.55 3.96
C ARG A 67 8.67 -9.03 3.80
N LEU A 68 8.79 -8.29 4.90
CA LEU A 68 8.73 -6.82 4.89
C LEU A 68 9.94 -6.23 4.15
N ILE A 69 11.15 -6.79 4.35
CA ILE A 69 12.36 -6.38 3.63
C ILE A 69 12.16 -6.53 2.11
N GLN A 70 11.59 -7.65 1.65
CA GLN A 70 11.28 -7.84 0.22
C GLN A 70 10.30 -6.80 -0.31
N ALA A 71 9.27 -6.46 0.47
CA ALA A 71 8.27 -5.46 0.07
C ALA A 71 8.84 -4.02 0.04
N MET A 72 9.89 -3.76 0.81
CA MET A 72 10.59 -2.47 0.88
C MET A 72 11.61 -2.27 -0.24
N ASP A 73 11.95 -3.31 -1.01
CA ASP A 73 12.96 -3.20 -2.06
C ASP A 73 12.59 -2.19 -3.15
N GLY A 74 13.49 -1.25 -3.41
CA GLY A 74 13.29 -0.15 -4.35
C GLY A 74 12.13 0.80 -4.02
N VAL A 75 11.71 0.88 -2.74
CA VAL A 75 10.71 1.83 -2.24
C VAL A 75 11.38 3.15 -1.84
N ASP A 76 10.81 4.28 -2.27
CA ASP A 76 11.27 5.63 -1.89
C ASP A 76 10.59 6.13 -0.61
N VAL A 77 9.31 5.78 -0.41
CA VAL A 77 8.48 6.30 0.69
C VAL A 77 7.64 5.19 1.30
N VAL A 78 7.67 5.09 2.63
CA VAL A 78 6.81 4.16 3.39
C VAL A 78 5.76 4.94 4.16
N ILE A 79 4.51 4.52 4.00
CA ILE A 79 3.37 4.99 4.79
C ILE A 79 2.92 3.82 5.66
N HIS A 80 3.24 3.87 6.95
CA HIS A 80 2.96 2.78 7.87
C HIS A 80 1.62 2.99 8.58
N ALA A 81 0.60 2.22 8.19
CA ALA A 81 -0.74 2.29 8.77
C ALA A 81 -1.24 0.94 9.31
N ALA A 82 -0.41 -0.10 9.29
CA ALA A 82 -0.73 -1.39 9.89
C ALA A 82 -0.70 -1.30 11.42
N ALA A 83 -1.83 -1.54 12.08
CA ALA A 83 -1.92 -1.59 13.54
C ALA A 83 -3.12 -2.44 13.98
N LEU A 84 -3.06 -2.97 15.21
CA LEU A 84 -4.27 -3.30 15.98
C LEU A 84 -4.77 -1.99 16.59
N LYS A 85 -6.00 -1.59 16.26
CA LYS A 85 -6.53 -0.25 16.55
C LYS A 85 -7.90 -0.21 17.22
N HIS A 86 -8.49 -1.37 17.47
CA HIS A 86 -9.67 -1.46 18.32
C HIS A 86 -9.22 -1.46 19.78
N VAL A 87 -9.95 -0.71 20.60
CA VAL A 87 -9.81 -0.67 22.07
C VAL A 87 -10.78 -1.67 22.66
#